data_AF-A0A2N1M3P9-F1
#
_entry.id   AF-A0A2N1M3P9-F1
#
_cell.length_a   1.000
_cell.length_b   1.000
_cell.length_c   1.000
_cell.angle_alpha   90.00
_cell.angle_beta   90.00
_cell.angle_gamma   90.00
#
_symmetry.space_group_name_H-M   'P 1'
#
loop_
_entity.id
_entity.type
_entity.pdbx_description
1 polymer ?
#
loop_
_entity_poly.entity_id
_entity_poly.type
_entity_poly.pdbx_seq_one_letter_code
_entity_poly.pdbx_strand_id
1 'polypeptide(L)'
;ASVCIINGWSAPAGNSFYPNYLAGSTQQSQNTVFHTECHQYKSTIVNQTTFNEEYKKASDKGDVFLLYTCGPSNVPNLPLLSAIVDCNNWKLYFGPFVERAFLLARSDKFNINNCSKSEMTSIYGIGSKRADLLINNRPYRDLEDCIARTNIPCNFLINFQFGATSSSTSPN
;
A
#
# COMPACT_ATOMS: atom_id res chain seq x y z
N ALA A 1 -13.87 -20.08 -9.11
CA ALA A 1 -12.55 -19.46 -8.93
C ALA A 1 -12.75 -17.96 -8.89
N SER A 2 -12.21 -17.24 -7.90
CA SER A 2 -12.27 -15.78 -7.85
C SER A 2 -11.26 -15.20 -8.85
N VAL A 3 -11.70 -14.29 -9.71
CA VAL A 3 -10.85 -13.66 -10.74
C VAL A 3 -10.51 -12.25 -10.26
N CYS A 4 -9.23 -11.91 -10.24
CA CYS A 4 -8.76 -10.54 -10.03
C CYS A 4 -8.33 -9.98 -11.38
N ILE A 5 -8.94 -8.87 -11.80
CA ILE A 5 -8.53 -8.14 -13.00
C ILE A 5 -7.84 -6.86 -12.54
N ILE A 6 -6.56 -6.69 -12.91
CA ILE A 6 -5.77 -5.51 -12.59
C ILE A 6 -5.49 -4.76 -13.90
N ASN A 7 -5.63 -3.44 -13.88
CA ASN A 7 -5.22 -2.61 -15.00
C ASN A 7 -3.73 -2.81 -15.32
N GLY A 8 -3.37 -2.72 -16.61
CA GLY A 8 -1.97 -2.81 -17.04
C GLY A 8 -1.11 -1.70 -16.43
N TRP A 9 0.19 -1.95 -16.28
CA TRP A 9 1.17 -1.03 -15.66
C TRP A 9 1.15 0.41 -16.22
N SER A 10 0.81 0.58 -17.51
CA SER A 10 0.75 1.88 -18.18
C SER A 10 -0.58 2.62 -18.02
N ALA A 11 -1.55 2.07 -17.26
CA ALA A 11 -2.84 2.70 -17.07
C ALA A 11 -2.72 3.95 -16.18
N PRO A 12 -3.53 4.99 -16.42
CA PRO A 12 -3.51 6.23 -15.63
C PRO A 12 -4.03 6.03 -14.20
N ALA A 13 -4.64 4.88 -13.90
CA ALA A 13 -5.12 4.50 -12.58
C ALA A 13 -4.87 3.01 -12.32
N GLY A 14 -4.30 2.71 -11.16
CA GLY A 14 -4.17 1.34 -10.64
C GLY A 14 -5.50 0.89 -10.06
N ASN A 15 -6.32 0.25 -10.88
CA ASN A 15 -7.59 -0.33 -10.46
C ASN A 15 -7.47 -1.85 -10.42
N SER A 16 -8.09 -2.46 -9.42
CA SER A 16 -8.35 -3.90 -9.42
C SER A 16 -9.81 -4.19 -9.20
N PHE A 17 -10.34 -5.17 -9.93
CA PHE A 17 -11.73 -5.58 -9.91
C PHE A 17 -11.86 -7.01 -9.43
N TYR A 18 -12.72 -7.23 -8.44
CA TYR A 18 -13.01 -8.53 -7.87
C TYR A 18 -14.51 -8.79 -7.85
N PRO A 19 -15.02 -9.89 -8.43
CA PRO A 19 -16.41 -10.27 -8.25
C PRO A 19 -16.61 -10.84 -6.85
N ASN A 20 -17.49 -10.22 -6.07
CA ASN A 20 -17.87 -10.73 -4.75
C ASN A 20 -19.23 -11.42 -4.80
N TYR A 21 -19.28 -12.64 -4.27
CA TYR A 21 -20.49 -13.41 -4.08
C TYR A 21 -20.97 -13.23 -2.65
N LEU A 22 -21.88 -12.29 -2.43
CA LEU A 22 -22.58 -12.19 -1.15
C LEU A 22 -23.68 -13.27 -1.13
N ALA A 23 -23.36 -14.41 -0.52
CA ALA A 23 -24.37 -15.41 -0.19
C ALA A 23 -25.24 -14.83 0.93
N GLY A 24 -26.49 -14.52 0.62
CA GLY A 24 -27.45 -14.03 1.61
C GLY A 24 -27.55 -15.02 2.78
N SER A 25 -27.42 -14.51 4.00
CA SER A 25 -27.70 -15.25 5.22
C SER A 25 -29.10 -15.85 5.13
N THR A 26 -29.17 -17.18 5.24
CA THR A 26 -30.35 -18.00 5.55
C THR A 26 -31.68 -17.24 5.58
N GLN A 27 -32.32 -17.11 4.42
CA GLN A 27 -33.75 -17.39 4.16
C GLN A 27 -34.12 -16.81 2.78
N GLN A 28 -34.50 -17.70 1.86
CA GLN A 28 -35.40 -17.44 0.73
C GLN A 28 -35.21 -16.12 -0.04
N SER A 29 -34.13 -15.99 -0.82
CA SER A 29 -34.26 -15.30 -2.11
C SER A 29 -33.24 -15.85 -3.10
N GLN A 30 -33.72 -16.18 -4.29
CA GLN A 30 -32.92 -16.66 -5.42
C GLN A 30 -32.13 -15.53 -6.10
N ASN A 31 -31.79 -14.46 -5.39
CA ASN A 31 -31.02 -13.34 -5.94
C ASN A 31 -29.64 -13.29 -5.27
N THR A 32 -28.70 -14.07 -5.80
CA THR A 32 -27.28 -13.73 -5.66
C THR A 32 -27.08 -12.35 -6.26
N VAL A 33 -26.91 -11.33 -5.41
CA VAL A 33 -26.58 -9.98 -5.88
C VAL A 33 -25.09 -9.98 -6.20
N PHE A 34 -24.78 -9.78 -7.47
CA PHE A 34 -23.40 -9.62 -7.94
C PHE A 34 -22.95 -8.20 -7.63
N HIS A 35 -21.92 -8.09 -6.81
CA HIS A 35 -21.25 -6.83 -6.58
C HIS A 35 -19.85 -6.92 -7.17
N THR A 36 -19.48 -5.96 -8.02
CA THR A 36 -18.08 -5.79 -8.42
C THR A 36 -17.41 -4.97 -7.34
N GLU A 37 -16.36 -5.50 -6.74
CA GLU A 37 -15.50 -4.73 -5.85
C GLU A 37 -14.41 -4.06 -6.67
N CYS A 38 -14.42 -2.73 -6.64
CA CYS A 38 -13.50 -1.87 -7.36
C CYS A 38 -12.54 -1.26 -6.34
N HIS A 39 -11.25 -1.57 -6.49
CA HIS A 39 -10.19 -0.98 -5.66
C HIS A 39 -9.47 0.08 -6.46
N GLN A 40 -9.18 1.21 -5.82
CA GLN A 40 -8.39 2.26 -6.41
C GLN A 40 -7.38 2.81 -5.41
N TYR A 41 -6.24 3.30 -5.90
CA TYR A 41 -5.16 3.80 -5.06
C TYR A 41 -4.78 5.24 -5.39
N LYS A 42 -4.47 6.04 -4.36
CA LYS A 42 -3.87 7.39 -4.45
C LYS A 42 -2.77 7.61 -3.42
N SER A 43 -1.68 8.27 -3.82
CA SER A 43 -0.60 8.64 -2.89
C SER A 43 -0.73 10.08 -2.37
N THR A 44 -1.92 10.52 -1.96
CA THR A 44 -2.18 11.93 -1.57
C THR A 44 -3.23 12.06 -0.47
N ILE A 45 -3.34 13.23 0.18
CA ILE A 45 -4.50 13.54 1.02
C ILE A 45 -5.77 13.43 0.17
N VAL A 46 -6.82 12.80 0.72
CA VAL A 46 -8.10 12.61 0.03
C VAL A 46 -9.17 13.45 0.68
N ASN A 47 -9.79 14.35 -0.08
CA ASN A 47 -10.98 15.10 0.33
C ASN A 47 -12.22 14.63 -0.45
N GLN A 48 -13.39 15.18 -0.14
CA GLN A 48 -14.65 14.82 -0.81
C GLN A 48 -14.57 14.92 -2.34
N THR A 49 -13.94 15.97 -2.88
CA THR A 49 -13.83 16.19 -4.33
C THR A 49 -13.00 15.09 -4.97
N THR A 50 -11.80 14.81 -4.43
CA THR A 50 -10.93 13.74 -4.91
C THR A 50 -11.61 12.39 -4.83
N PHE A 51 -12.29 12.09 -3.72
CA PHE A 51 -13.03 10.84 -3.57
C PHE A 51 -14.12 10.69 -4.65
N ASN A 52 -14.94 11.71 -4.86
CA ASN A 52 -16.03 11.67 -5.84
C ASN A 52 -15.51 11.48 -7.27
N GLU A 53 -14.39 12.11 -7.62
CA GLU A 53 -13.75 11.94 -8.92
C GLU A 53 -13.27 10.51 -9.13
N GLU A 54 -12.62 9.91 -8.13
CA GLU A 54 -12.14 8.53 -8.21
C GLU A 54 -13.31 7.53 -8.23
N TYR A 55 -14.31 7.71 -7.38
CA TYR A 55 -15.54 6.92 -7.38
C TYR A 55 -16.21 6.90 -8.75
N LYS A 56 -16.36 8.06 -9.40
CA LYS A 56 -16.98 8.18 -10.74
C LYS A 56 -16.16 7.52 -11.85
N LYS A 57 -14.83 7.44 -11.69
CA LYS A 57 -13.93 6.82 -12.68
C LYS A 57 -13.97 5.30 -12.62
N ALA A 58 -14.16 4.74 -11.43
CA ALA A 58 -13.87 3.33 -11.16
C ALA A 58 -15.08 2.48 -10.72
N SER A 59 -16.22 3.08 -10.39
CA SER A 59 -17.40 2.36 -9.92
C SER A 59 -18.67 2.77 -10.65
N ASP A 60 -19.62 1.84 -10.72
CA ASP A 60 -21.00 2.07 -11.14
C ASP A 60 -21.99 1.71 -10.03
N LYS A 61 -23.28 1.92 -10.27
CA LYS A 61 -24.36 1.65 -9.32
C LYS A 61 -24.36 0.18 -8.88
N GLY A 62 -24.16 -0.03 -7.59
CA GLY A 62 -24.17 -1.36 -6.97
C GLY A 62 -22.78 -1.96 -6.79
N ASP A 63 -21.72 -1.32 -7.26
CA ASP A 63 -20.37 -1.75 -6.97
C ASP A 63 -19.96 -1.43 -5.53
N VAL A 64 -19.05 -2.24 -5.00
CA VAL A 64 -18.37 -1.96 -3.73
C VAL A 64 -17.07 -1.23 -4.06
N PHE A 65 -16.93 0.01 -3.61
CA PHE A 65 -15.75 0.83 -3.92
C PHE A 65 -14.83 1.00 -2.73
N LEU A 66 -13.57 0.57 -2.85
CA LEU A 66 -12.53 0.78 -1.84
C LEU A 66 -11.45 1.71 -2.39
N LEU A 67 -11.26 2.85 -1.74
CA LEU A 67 -10.17 3.78 -2.04
C LEU A 67 -9.05 3.64 -1.02
N TYR A 68 -7.88 3.23 -1.46
CA TYR A 68 -6.66 3.19 -0.66
C TYR A 68 -5.86 4.48 -0.82
N THR A 69 -5.39 5.05 0.28
CA THR A 69 -4.52 6.23 0.24
C THR A 69 -3.43 6.29 1.29
N CYS A 70 -2.24 6.82 0.90
CA CYS A 70 -1.12 7.10 1.79
C CYS A 70 -1.30 8.34 2.66
N GLY A 71 -2.17 9.27 2.26
CA GLY A 71 -2.46 10.48 3.04
C GLY A 71 -3.66 10.29 3.96
N PRO A 72 -3.87 11.17 4.95
CA PRO A 72 -5.12 11.20 5.69
C PRO A 72 -6.30 11.52 4.76
N SER A 73 -7.49 11.07 5.16
CA SER A 73 -8.73 11.37 4.45
C SER A 73 -9.68 12.25 5.26
N ASN A 74 -10.42 13.12 4.57
CA ASN A 74 -11.53 13.89 5.13
C ASN A 74 -12.70 13.89 4.13
N VAL A 75 -13.56 12.88 4.27
CA VAL A 75 -14.71 12.64 3.38
C VAL A 75 -15.96 12.44 4.23
N PRO A 76 -16.73 13.50 4.52
CA PRO A 76 -17.90 13.41 5.41
C PRO A 76 -19.06 12.61 4.80
N ASN A 77 -19.15 12.55 3.46
CA ASN A 77 -20.23 11.86 2.77
C ASN A 77 -19.67 10.72 1.91
N LEU A 78 -19.77 9.50 2.42
CA LEU A 78 -19.45 8.30 1.66
C LEU A 78 -20.72 7.77 0.99
N PRO A 79 -20.69 7.51 -0.33
CA PRO A 79 -21.75 6.77 -1.01
C PRO A 79 -21.96 5.39 -0.38
N LEU A 80 -23.15 4.82 -0.59
CA LEU A 80 -23.43 3.45 -0.17
C LEU A 80 -22.41 2.49 -0.81
N LEU A 81 -22.05 1.43 -0.09
CA LEU A 81 -21.06 0.43 -0.52
C LEU A 81 -19.67 1.00 -0.81
N SER A 82 -19.30 2.11 -0.17
CA SER A 82 -17.97 2.70 -0.31
C SER A 82 -17.17 2.71 1.00
N ALA A 83 -15.86 2.57 0.90
CA ALA A 83 -14.94 2.71 2.03
C ALA A 83 -13.61 3.36 1.62
N ILE A 84 -12.93 3.96 2.59
CA ILE A 84 -11.59 4.53 2.43
C ILE A 84 -10.64 3.85 3.43
N VAL A 85 -9.49 3.42 2.93
CA VAL A 85 -8.38 2.88 3.70
C VAL A 85 -7.22 3.89 3.64
N ASP A 86 -7.11 4.73 4.67
CA ASP A 86 -6.15 5.83 4.76
C ASP A 86 -5.04 5.57 5.79
N CYS A 87 -4.02 6.42 5.82
CA CYS A 87 -2.86 6.21 6.70
C CYS A 87 -3.21 6.05 8.19
N ASN A 88 -4.36 6.55 8.64
CA ASN A 88 -4.78 6.47 10.04
C ASN A 88 -5.43 5.12 10.37
N ASN A 89 -6.05 4.44 9.39
CA ASN A 89 -6.74 3.17 9.58
C ASN A 89 -6.03 1.95 8.95
N TRP A 90 -4.92 2.17 8.24
CA TRP A 90 -4.11 1.13 7.62
C TRP A 90 -3.74 -0.03 8.55
N LYS A 91 -3.35 0.26 9.79
CA LYS A 91 -3.01 -0.79 10.77
C LYS A 91 -4.23 -1.64 11.15
N LEU A 92 -5.41 -1.01 11.23
CA LEU A 92 -6.65 -1.70 11.53
C LEU A 92 -7.07 -2.61 10.35
N TYR A 93 -6.92 -2.13 9.12
CA TYR A 93 -7.32 -2.87 7.91
C TYR A 93 -6.33 -3.98 7.53
N PHE A 94 -5.05 -3.66 7.40
CA PHE A 94 -4.02 -4.62 6.96
C PHE A 94 -3.44 -5.46 8.11
N GLY A 95 -3.74 -5.12 9.36
CA GLY A 95 -3.24 -5.83 10.54
C GLY A 95 -1.71 -5.94 10.55
N PRO A 96 -1.14 -7.14 10.79
CA PRO A 96 0.32 -7.34 10.84
C PRO A 96 1.02 -7.12 9.49
N PHE A 97 0.27 -6.91 8.41
CA PHE A 97 0.79 -6.74 7.05
C PHE A 97 0.77 -5.29 6.56
N VAL A 98 0.34 -4.35 7.40
CA VAL A 98 0.26 -2.91 7.09
C VAL A 98 1.55 -2.34 6.52
N GLU A 99 2.68 -2.83 7.00
CA GLU A 99 3.99 -2.31 6.62
C GLU A 99 4.37 -2.68 5.18
N ARG A 100 3.91 -3.83 4.66
CA ARG A 100 4.11 -4.19 3.25
C ARG A 100 3.32 -3.28 2.33
N ALA A 101 2.09 -2.95 2.71
CA ALA A 101 1.26 -1.99 1.99
C ALA A 101 1.89 -0.59 2.05
N PHE A 102 2.40 -0.17 3.21
CA PHE A 102 3.04 1.13 3.42
C PHE A 102 4.32 1.31 2.61
N LEU A 103 5.20 0.32 2.60
CA LEU A 103 6.46 0.35 1.84
C LEU A 103 6.28 0.36 0.32
N LEU A 104 5.26 -0.35 -0.18
CA LEU A 104 4.96 -0.35 -1.61
C LEU A 104 4.28 0.94 -2.04
N ALA A 105 3.51 1.57 -1.14
CA ALA A 105 2.69 2.73 -1.45
C ALA A 105 3.43 4.08 -1.21
N ARG A 106 4.32 4.17 -0.22
CA ARG A 106 5.25 5.30 -0.14
C ARG A 106 6.48 4.96 -0.96
N SER A 107 6.59 5.54 -2.15
CA SER A 107 7.74 5.43 -3.07
C SER A 107 9.11 5.75 -2.44
N ASP A 108 9.14 6.24 -1.20
CA ASP A 108 10.35 6.49 -0.43
C ASP A 108 10.83 5.19 0.25
N LYS A 109 11.71 4.49 -0.44
CA LYS A 109 12.56 3.43 0.13
C LYS A 109 13.21 3.89 1.43
N PHE A 110 13.23 3.02 2.45
CA PHE A 110 13.88 3.34 3.72
C PHE A 110 15.36 3.67 3.55
N ASN A 111 15.86 4.65 4.31
CA ASN A 111 17.29 4.90 4.38
C ASN A 111 17.97 3.81 5.21
N ILE A 112 18.83 3.01 4.59
CA ILE A 112 19.50 1.88 5.24
C ILE A 112 20.36 2.31 6.43
N ASN A 113 20.86 3.54 6.44
CA ASN A 113 21.74 4.08 7.46
C ASN A 113 20.98 4.53 8.71
N ASN A 114 19.69 4.87 8.57
CA ASN A 114 18.91 5.52 9.61
C ASN A 114 17.67 4.74 10.04
N CYS A 115 17.21 3.77 9.24
CA CYS A 115 15.98 3.04 9.57
C CYS A 115 16.12 2.16 10.81
N SER A 116 15.04 1.97 11.54
CA SER A 116 14.93 1.06 12.67
C SER A 116 15.00 -0.40 12.24
N LYS A 117 15.21 -1.30 13.21
CA LYS A 117 15.24 -2.74 12.96
C LYS A 117 13.91 -3.26 12.41
N SER A 118 12.78 -2.76 12.91
CA SER A 118 11.44 -3.12 12.41
C SER A 118 11.27 -2.76 10.93
N GLU A 119 11.62 -1.51 10.57
CA GLU A 119 11.56 -1.01 9.18
C GLU A 119 12.50 -1.79 8.25
N MET A 120 13.63 -2.25 8.76
CA MET A 120 14.55 -3.08 7.98
C MET A 120 14.00 -4.50 7.78
N THR A 121 13.37 -5.09 8.80
CA THR A 121 12.83 -6.45 8.73
C THR A 121 11.54 -6.58 7.92
N SER A 122 10.91 -5.47 7.55
CA SER A 122 9.72 -5.48 6.71
C SER A 122 10.02 -5.61 5.23
N ILE A 123 11.29 -5.44 4.82
CA ILE A 123 11.74 -5.76 3.47
C ILE A 123 11.78 -7.28 3.31
N TYR A 124 11.05 -7.80 2.32
CA TYR A 124 11.03 -9.23 2.01
C TYR A 124 12.46 -9.76 1.82
N GLY A 125 12.79 -10.84 2.54
CA GLY A 125 14.13 -11.43 2.53
C GLY A 125 15.12 -10.81 3.51
N ILE A 126 14.79 -9.74 4.22
CA ILE A 126 15.57 -9.20 5.33
C ILE A 126 14.95 -9.66 6.65
N GLY A 127 15.36 -10.83 7.14
CA GLY A 127 14.98 -11.29 8.49
C GLY A 127 15.82 -10.65 9.59
N SER A 128 15.44 -10.89 10.86
CA SER A 128 16.12 -10.34 12.05
C SER A 128 17.65 -10.44 12.00
N LYS A 129 18.21 -11.61 11.61
CA LYS A 129 19.67 -11.81 11.48
C LYS A 129 20.32 -10.87 10.46
N ARG A 130 19.69 -10.69 9.29
CA ARG A 130 20.19 -9.78 8.25
C ARG A 130 20.02 -8.33 8.68
N ALA A 131 18.94 -8.01 9.37
CA ALA A 131 18.73 -6.68 9.92
C ALA A 131 19.80 -6.31 10.96
N ASP A 132 20.13 -7.23 11.88
CA ASP A 132 21.22 -7.02 12.85
C ASP A 132 22.57 -6.83 12.15
N LEU A 133 22.88 -7.68 11.15
CA LEU A 133 24.10 -7.54 10.35
C LEU A 133 24.16 -6.17 9.66
N LEU A 134 23.04 -5.74 9.09
CA LEU A 134 22.94 -4.46 8.38
C LEU A 134 23.13 -3.29 9.34
N ILE A 135 22.48 -3.30 10.51
CA ILE A 135 22.59 -2.26 11.54
C ILE A 135 24.03 -2.15 12.06
N ASN A 136 24.66 -3.28 12.36
CA ASN A 136 26.01 -3.31 12.93
C ASN A 136 27.10 -2.80 11.97
N ASN A 137 26.83 -2.81 10.66
CA ASN A 137 27.77 -2.39 9.63
C ASN A 137 27.47 -0.99 9.07
N ARG A 138 26.46 -0.27 9.58
CA ARG A 138 26.25 1.13 9.20
C ARG A 138 27.46 2.00 9.58
N PRO A 139 27.73 3.10 8.85
CA PRO A 139 27.03 3.54 7.65
C PRO A 139 27.54 2.84 6.37
N TYR A 140 26.70 2.83 5.35
CA TYR A 140 27.00 2.41 3.98
C TYR A 140 27.02 3.60 3.05
N ARG A 141 27.96 3.62 2.11
CA ARG A 141 28.07 4.68 1.10
C ARG A 141 27.04 4.50 -0.01
N ASP A 142 26.92 3.28 -0.51
CA ASP A 142 26.08 2.92 -1.65
C ASP A 142 25.71 1.43 -1.61
N LEU A 143 24.95 0.99 -2.61
CA LEU A 143 24.46 -0.38 -2.73
C LEU A 143 25.61 -1.40 -2.83
N GLU A 144 26.66 -1.08 -3.59
CA GLU A 144 27.80 -1.98 -3.82
C GLU A 144 28.63 -2.16 -2.54
N ASP A 145 28.87 -1.07 -1.80
CA ASP A 145 29.52 -1.10 -0.49
C ASP A 145 28.74 -2.00 0.50
N CYS A 146 27.41 -1.90 0.50
CA CYS A 146 26.58 -2.75 1.34
C CYS A 146 26.62 -4.22 0.94
N ILE A 147 26.57 -4.53 -0.36
CA ILE A 147 26.71 -5.91 -0.86
C ILE A 147 28.08 -6.47 -0.46
N ALA A 148 29.15 -5.71 -0.68
CA ALA A 148 30.53 -6.14 -0.38
C ALA A 148 30.73 -6.44 1.12
N ARG A 149 30.13 -5.63 2.01
CA ARG A 149 30.30 -5.76 3.46
C ARG A 149 29.39 -6.80 4.11
N THR A 150 28.24 -7.09 3.51
CA THR A 150 27.21 -7.92 4.15
C THR A 150 26.99 -9.25 3.43
N ASN A 151 27.44 -9.34 2.18
CA ASN A 151 27.18 -10.46 1.27
C ASN A 151 25.67 -10.75 1.10
N ILE A 152 24.81 -9.74 1.33
CA ILE A 152 23.38 -9.84 1.09
C ILE A 152 23.12 -9.61 -0.40
N PRO A 153 22.34 -10.48 -1.07
CA PRO A 153 22.02 -10.31 -2.49
C PRO A 153 21.35 -8.97 -2.82
N CYS A 154 21.73 -8.41 -3.97
CA CYS A 154 21.27 -7.11 -4.48
C CYS A 154 19.74 -6.98 -4.52
N ASN A 155 19.02 -8.05 -4.88
CA ASN A 155 17.55 -8.04 -4.97
C ASN A 155 16.84 -7.69 -3.66
N PHE A 156 17.48 -7.87 -2.50
CA PHE A 156 16.94 -7.45 -1.21
C PHE A 156 17.36 -6.02 -0.87
N LEU A 157 18.60 -5.64 -1.22
CA LEU A 157 19.17 -4.34 -0.88
C LEU A 157 18.71 -3.19 -1.79
N ILE A 158 18.25 -3.49 -3.01
CA ILE A 158 17.72 -2.51 -3.97
C ILE A 158 16.53 -1.71 -3.43
N ASN A 159 15.87 -2.22 -2.38
CA ASN A 159 14.72 -1.58 -1.74
C ASN A 159 15.10 -0.55 -0.67
N PHE A 160 16.39 -0.26 -0.48
CA PHE A 160 16.86 0.80 0.41
C PHE A 160 17.42 2.01 -0.34
N GLN A 161 17.43 3.16 0.34
CA GLN A 161 18.20 4.36 0.01
C GLN A 161 19.50 4.40 0.81
N PHE A 162 20.55 4.94 0.20
CA PHE A 162 21.90 5.03 0.79
C PHE A 162 22.36 6.47 1.03
N GLY A 163 21.80 7.44 0.30
CA GLY A 163 22.07 8.86 0.49
C GLY A 163 21.35 9.43 1.72
N ALA A 164 21.80 10.58 2.23
CA ALA A 164 21.01 11.35 3.17
C ALA A 164 19.72 11.77 2.47
N THR A 165 18.56 11.38 3.00
CA THR A 165 17.32 12.05 2.65
C THR A 165 17.52 13.51 3.05
N SER A 166 17.63 14.41 2.07
CA SER A 166 17.25 15.80 2.32
C SER A 166 15.87 15.70 2.95
N SER A 167 15.77 16.03 4.23
CA SER A 167 14.50 16.16 4.92
C SER A 167 13.56 16.91 3.99
N SER A 168 12.52 16.25 3.50
CA SER A 168 11.42 16.95 2.87
C SER A 168 10.96 17.97 3.89
N THR A 169 11.26 19.23 3.63
CA THR A 169 10.78 20.38 4.36
C THR A 169 9.28 20.17 4.57
N SER A 170 8.84 20.04 5.82
CA SER A 170 7.43 20.17 6.15
C SER A 170 6.93 21.47 5.54
N PRO A 171 5.90 21.47 4.70
CA PRO A 171 5.23 22.72 4.37
C PRO A 171 4.54 23.18 5.65
N ASN A 172 4.93 24.36 6.13
CA ASN A 172 4.10 25.18 7.00
C ASN A 172 2.78 25.52 6.31
#